data_AF-A0A963X9I4-F1
#
_entry.id   AF-A0A963X9I4-F1
#
_cell.length_a   1.000
_cell.length_b   1.000
_cell.length_c   1.000
_cell.angle_alpha   90.00
_cell.angle_beta   90.00
_cell.angle_gamma   90.00
#
_symmetry.space_group_name_H-M   'P 1'
#
loop_
_entity.id
_entity.type
_entity.pdbx_description
1 polymer ?
#
loop_
_entity_poly.entity_id
_entity_poly.type
_entity_poly.pdbx_seq_one_letter_code
_entity_poly.pdbx_strand_id
1 'polypeptide(L)'
;MATILLSAAGAFAGAGFGGTVLGLSGAVIGRAIGATIGRAIDQRLLGSGARAVETGKIDRFRLTGASEGAPVGLVWGRMRVAGQVIWATRFKEHVESSGGGKGMAPKPKVTEYS
;
A
#
# COMPACT_ATOMS: atom_id res chain seq x y z
N MET A 1 16.64 -8.15 7.75
CA MET A 1 16.92 -6.71 7.55
C MET A 1 18.38 -6.35 7.87
N ALA A 2 19.08 -7.12 8.69
CA ALA A 2 20.49 -6.92 9.01
C ALA A 2 21.41 -7.11 7.79
N THR A 3 21.07 -8.00 6.84
CA THR A 3 21.86 -8.22 5.61
C THR A 3 22.04 -6.94 4.80
N ILE A 4 20.96 -6.18 4.58
CA ILE A 4 21.00 -4.95 3.79
C ILE A 4 21.81 -3.87 4.54
N LEU A 5 21.53 -3.67 5.83
CA LEU A 5 22.21 -2.65 6.64
C LEU A 5 23.71 -2.94 6.80
N LEU A 6 24.07 -4.19 7.13
CA LEU A 6 25.44 -4.56 7.42
C LEU A 6 26.29 -4.70 6.14
N SER A 7 25.68 -5.10 5.02
CA SER A 7 26.34 -5.06 3.71
C SER A 7 26.58 -3.63 3.24
N ALA A 8 25.66 -2.69 3.48
CA ALA A 8 25.86 -1.28 3.17
C ALA A 8 26.96 -0.65 4.05
N ALA A 9 26.95 -0.94 5.36
CA ALA A 9 27.99 -0.49 6.29
C ALA A 9 29.37 -1.09 5.94
N GLY A 10 29.41 -2.38 5.59
CA GLY A 10 30.63 -3.06 5.15
C GLY A 10 31.14 -2.49 3.82
N ALA A 11 30.26 -2.18 2.87
CA ALA A 11 30.62 -1.54 1.61
C ALA A 11 31.21 -0.14 1.83
N PHE A 12 30.60 0.65 2.71
CA PHE A 12 31.04 2.00 3.05
C PHE A 12 32.40 2.00 3.74
N ALA A 13 32.58 1.16 4.76
CA ALA A 13 33.87 0.99 5.42
C ALA A 13 34.93 0.48 4.42
N GLY A 14 34.62 -0.54 3.63
CA GLY A 14 35.52 -1.09 2.61
C GLY A 14 35.91 -0.09 1.52
N ALA A 15 35.02 0.85 1.18
CA ALA A 15 35.31 1.94 0.26
C ALA A 15 36.30 2.96 0.83
N GLY A 16 36.28 3.19 2.15
CA GLY A 16 37.20 4.10 2.83
C GLY A 16 38.62 3.54 3.03
N PHE A 17 38.79 2.21 2.99
CA PHE A 17 40.06 1.54 3.31
C PHE A 17 40.83 0.93 2.12
N GLY A 18 40.26 0.80 0.92
CA GLY A 18 40.90 -0.02 -0.10
C GLY A 18 40.54 0.30 -1.55
N GLY A 19 41.56 0.75 -2.30
CA GLY A 19 41.58 0.67 -3.76
C GLY A 19 41.42 -0.77 -4.28
N THR A 20 41.48 -0.94 -5.59
CA THR A 20 41.27 -2.25 -6.22
C THR A 20 42.42 -3.20 -5.91
N VAL A 21 42.17 -4.21 -5.07
CA VAL A 21 43.11 -5.32 -4.86
C VAL A 21 42.58 -6.50 -5.68
N LEU A 22 43.39 -6.99 -6.63
CA LEU A 22 43.03 -8.10 -7.53
C LEU A 22 41.78 -7.85 -8.40
N GLY A 23 41.50 -6.59 -8.77
CA GLY A 23 40.36 -6.23 -9.61
C GLY A 23 39.02 -6.12 -8.87
N LEU A 24 39.00 -6.34 -7.56
CA LEU A 24 37.83 -6.13 -6.70
C LEU A 24 38.06 -4.91 -5.81
N SER A 25 37.08 -4.01 -5.73
CA SER A 25 37.18 -2.85 -4.86
C SER A 25 37.02 -3.26 -3.40
N GLY A 26 37.67 -2.54 -2.47
CA GLY A 26 37.48 -2.73 -1.04
C GLY A 26 36.00 -2.63 -0.64
N ALA A 27 35.22 -1.82 -1.36
CA ALA A 27 33.78 -1.74 -1.19
C ALA A 27 33.06 -3.06 -1.48
N VAL A 28 33.44 -3.81 -2.53
CA VAL A 28 32.83 -5.11 -2.86
C VAL A 28 33.18 -6.15 -1.80
N ILE A 29 34.43 -6.17 -1.35
CA ILE A 29 34.90 -7.09 -0.30
C ILE A 29 34.16 -6.80 1.01
N GLY A 30 34.12 -5.53 1.42
CA GLY A 30 33.41 -5.10 2.62
C GLY A 30 31.91 -5.39 2.54
N ARG A 31 31.29 -5.22 1.36
CA ARG A 31 29.89 -5.58 1.14
C ARG A 31 29.63 -7.07 1.29
N ALA A 32 30.52 -7.91 0.77
CA ALA A 32 30.42 -9.37 0.87
C ALA A 32 30.54 -9.84 2.33
N ILE A 33 31.50 -9.32 3.08
CA ILE A 33 31.68 -9.65 4.51
C ILE A 33 30.45 -9.18 5.31
N GLY A 34 30.02 -7.95 5.10
CA GLY A 34 28.83 -7.39 5.76
C GLY A 34 27.54 -8.16 5.44
N ALA A 35 27.37 -8.59 4.19
CA ALA A 35 26.23 -9.41 3.79
C ALA A 35 26.25 -10.80 4.44
N THR A 36 27.43 -11.42 4.57
CA THR A 36 27.56 -12.75 5.18
C THR A 36 27.19 -12.73 6.66
N ILE A 37 27.72 -11.75 7.41
CA ILE A 37 27.40 -11.57 8.83
C ILE A 37 25.93 -11.18 9.00
N GLY A 38 25.44 -10.24 8.18
CA GLY A 38 24.04 -9.83 8.22
C GLY A 38 23.07 -10.96 7.88
N ARG A 39 23.46 -11.90 7.00
CA ARG A 39 22.70 -13.11 6.69
C ARG A 39 22.65 -14.09 7.86
N ALA A 40 23.77 -14.27 8.57
CA ALA A 40 23.80 -15.12 9.77
C ALA A 40 22.90 -14.56 10.88
N ILE A 41 22.86 -13.23 11.05
CA ILE A 41 21.99 -12.55 12.02
C ILE A 41 20.52 -12.65 11.58
N ASP A 42 20.24 -12.38 10.31
CA ASP A 42 18.88 -12.50 9.76
C ASP A 42 18.34 -13.94 9.85
N GLN A 43 19.17 -14.95 9.62
CA GLN A 43 18.80 -16.37 9.76
C GLN A 43 18.54 -16.77 11.22
N ARG A 44 19.28 -16.22 12.18
CA ARG A 44 19.05 -16.48 13.61
C ARG A 44 17.78 -15.82 14.13
N LEU A 45 17.46 -14.62 13.62
CA LEU A 45 16.27 -13.87 14.02
C LEU A 45 14.98 -14.37 13.36
N LEU A 46 15.03 -14.82 12.10
CA LEU A 46 13.86 -15.29 11.36
C LEU A 46 13.60 -16.81 11.51
N GLY A 47 14.47 -17.52 12.23
CA GLY A 47 14.41 -18.97 12.39
C GLY A 47 14.84 -19.74 11.14
N SER A 48 15.30 -20.98 11.32
CA SER A 48 15.85 -21.85 10.26
C SER A 48 14.84 -22.40 9.24
N GLY A 49 13.59 -21.91 9.23
CA GLY A 49 12.47 -22.66 8.65
C GLY A 49 11.99 -22.28 7.24
N ALA A 50 12.01 -21.01 6.84
CA ALA A 50 11.40 -20.64 5.55
C ALA A 50 11.91 -19.33 4.95
N ARG A 51 11.87 -19.25 3.62
CA ARG A 51 12.05 -18.01 2.86
C ARG A 51 11.03 -16.98 3.37
N ALA A 52 11.47 -15.74 3.56
CA ALA A 52 10.57 -14.65 3.91
C ALA A 52 9.48 -14.51 2.83
N VAL A 53 8.22 -14.69 3.24
CA VAL A 53 7.05 -14.44 2.39
C VAL A 53 6.68 -12.97 2.56
N GLU A 54 6.41 -12.28 1.46
CA GLU A 54 5.86 -10.93 1.54
C GLU A 54 4.50 -10.99 2.25
N THR A 55 4.41 -10.32 3.40
CA THR A 55 3.22 -10.30 4.25
C THR A 55 2.95 -8.88 4.75
N GLY A 56 1.68 -8.55 4.96
CA GLY A 56 1.28 -7.34 5.67
C GLY A 56 1.56 -6.02 4.94
N LYS A 57 1.56 -6.00 3.60
CA LYS A 57 1.65 -4.73 2.86
C LYS A 57 0.48 -3.83 3.27
N ILE A 58 0.80 -2.74 3.98
CA ILE A 58 -0.20 -1.81 4.48
C ILE A 58 -0.77 -1.05 3.29
N ASP A 59 -2.04 -1.28 3.02
CA ASP A 59 -2.77 -0.47 2.05
C ASP A 59 -2.97 0.94 2.64
N ARG A 60 -2.32 1.93 2.02
CA ARG A 60 -2.37 3.32 2.50
C ARG A 60 -3.70 3.99 2.18
N PHE A 61 -4.46 3.46 1.22
CA PHE A 61 -5.70 4.05 0.76
C PHE A 61 -6.84 3.03 0.80
N ARG A 62 -7.65 3.11 1.86
CA ARG A 62 -8.80 2.22 2.06
C ARG A 62 -10.03 2.85 1.42
N LEU A 63 -10.28 2.52 0.15
CA LEU A 63 -11.47 2.94 -0.57
C LEU A 63 -12.43 1.76 -0.78
N THR A 64 -13.72 1.99 -0.57
CA THR A 64 -14.76 1.00 -0.87
C THR A 64 -14.81 0.75 -2.38
N GLY A 65 -14.75 -0.50 -2.80
CA GLY A 65 -14.83 -0.90 -4.21
C GLY A 65 -16.20 -1.46 -4.61
N ALA A 66 -16.35 -1.73 -5.91
CA ALA A 66 -17.48 -2.46 -6.48
C ALA A 66 -17.03 -3.46 -7.57
N SER A 67 -15.73 -3.73 -7.66
CA SER A 67 -15.15 -4.62 -8.67
C SER A 67 -15.36 -6.09 -8.34
N GLU A 68 -15.39 -6.92 -9.36
CA GLU A 68 -15.39 -8.37 -9.20
C GLU A 68 -13.96 -8.87 -8.90
N GLY A 69 -13.86 -10.02 -8.21
CA GLY A 69 -12.56 -10.66 -7.89
C GLY A 69 -11.81 -10.09 -6.69
N ALA A 70 -12.37 -9.11 -5.97
CA ALA A 70 -11.78 -8.64 -4.72
C ALA A 70 -11.83 -9.74 -3.64
N PRO A 71 -10.74 -9.96 -2.88
CA PRO A 71 -10.70 -10.98 -1.83
C PRO A 71 -11.57 -10.59 -0.63
N VAL A 72 -12.05 -11.60 0.11
CA VAL A 72 -12.80 -11.40 1.36
C VAL A 72 -11.81 -11.10 2.49
N GLY A 73 -11.84 -9.88 3.01
CA GLY A 73 -11.00 -9.46 4.13
C GLY A 73 -11.45 -10.08 5.47
N LEU A 74 -10.50 -10.54 6.27
CA LEU A 74 -10.73 -11.09 7.61
C LEU A 74 -10.00 -10.24 8.65
N VAL A 75 -10.70 -9.86 9.72
CA VAL A 75 -10.18 -9.02 10.80
C VAL A 75 -10.58 -9.61 12.13
N TRP A 76 -9.63 -9.65 13.07
CA TRP A 76 -9.87 -10.02 14.46
C TRP A 76 -9.63 -8.81 15.35
N GLY A 77 -10.61 -8.47 16.20
CA GLY A 77 -10.57 -7.29 17.06
C GLY A 77 -11.18 -6.05 16.40
N ARG A 78 -10.76 -4.86 16.85
CA ARG A 78 -11.35 -3.58 16.45
C ARG A 78 -10.48 -2.86 15.43
N MET A 79 -10.87 -2.90 14.15
CA MET A 79 -10.25 -2.15 13.05
C MET A 79 -11.31 -1.61 12.08
N ARG A 80 -10.94 -0.59 11.29
CA ARG A 80 -11.78 -0.07 10.20
C ARG A 80 -11.46 -0.81 8.89
N VAL A 81 -12.51 -1.22 8.18
CA VAL A 81 -12.45 -1.89 6.86
C VAL A 81 -13.30 -1.10 5.87
N ALA A 82 -12.85 -0.94 4.62
CA ALA A 82 -13.58 -0.18 3.59
C ALA A 82 -14.82 -0.90 3.05
N GLY A 83 -14.78 -2.24 2.99
CA GLY A 83 -15.87 -3.07 2.46
C GLY A 83 -15.97 -3.06 0.93
N GLN A 84 -17.02 -3.69 0.42
CA GLN A 84 -17.35 -3.79 -1.00
C GLN A 84 -18.84 -3.54 -1.20
N VAL A 85 -19.21 -2.83 -2.26
CA VAL A 85 -20.61 -2.72 -2.68
C VAL A 85 -21.04 -4.06 -3.27
N ILE A 86 -22.05 -4.67 -2.66
CA ILE A 86 -22.70 -5.89 -3.15
C ILE A 86 -24.17 -5.54 -3.31
N TRP A 87 -24.69 -5.70 -4.52
CA TRP A 87 -26.09 -5.42 -4.84
C TRP A 87 -26.52 -3.96 -4.61
N ALA A 88 -26.19 -3.10 -5.59
CA ALA A 88 -26.71 -1.74 -5.65
C ALA A 88 -27.94 -1.68 -6.57
N THR A 89 -29.04 -1.10 -6.10
CA THR A 89 -30.18 -0.79 -6.97
C THR A 89 -29.84 0.37 -7.90
N ARG A 90 -30.64 0.53 -8.98
CA ARG A 90 -30.56 1.73 -9.82
C ARG A 90 -30.89 2.98 -8.99
N PHE A 91 -30.31 4.12 -9.37
CA PHE A 91 -30.69 5.40 -8.78
C PHE A 91 -32.18 5.65 -8.98
N LYS A 92 -32.81 6.18 -7.94
CA LYS A 92 -34.21 6.62 -7.97
C LYS A 92 -34.22 8.14 -7.97
N GLU A 93 -34.61 8.70 -9.10
CA GLU A 93 -34.67 10.15 -9.29
C GLU A 93 -35.93 10.73 -8.64
N HIS A 94 -35.76 11.85 -7.95
CA HIS A 94 -36.82 12.65 -7.36
C HIS A 94 -37.00 13.92 -8.18
N VAL A 95 -38.21 14.09 -8.73
CA VAL A 95 -38.54 15.23 -9.59
C VAL A 95 -39.51 16.14 -8.87
N GLU A 96 -39.12 17.39 -8.66
CA GLU A 96 -39.95 18.43 -8.09
C GLU A 96 -40.21 19.53 -9.12
N SER A 97 -41.48 19.87 -9.35
CA SER A 97 -41.87 20.95 -10.25
C SER A 97 -42.44 22.11 -9.44
N SER A 98 -41.77 23.27 -9.48
CA SER A 98 -42.24 24.51 -8.85
C SER A 98 -42.57 25.56 -9.91
N GLY A 99 -43.68 26.28 -9.72
CA GLY A 99 -44.15 27.30 -10.67
C GLY A 99 -45.66 27.34 -10.80
N GLY A 100 -46.21 28.54 -10.85
CA GLY A 100 -47.64 28.79 -10.92
C GLY A 100 -47.98 30.20 -10.43
N GLY A 101 -48.90 30.87 -11.12
CA GLY A 101 -49.41 32.19 -10.74
C GLY A 101 -50.93 32.19 -10.84
N LYS A 102 -51.62 32.29 -9.70
CA LYS A 102 -53.06 32.61 -9.67
C LYS A 102 -53.19 34.08 -9.30
N GLY A 103 -53.54 34.92 -10.27
CA GLY A 103 -53.77 36.36 -10.07
C GLY A 103 -52.54 37.29 -10.22
N MET A 104 -51.36 36.77 -10.58
CA MET A 104 -50.16 37.55 -10.91
C MET A 104 -49.48 37.00 -12.17
N ALA A 105 -48.55 37.78 -12.75
CA ALA A 105 -47.82 37.41 -13.97
C ALA A 105 -47.24 35.98 -13.89
N PRO A 106 -47.27 35.18 -14.98
CA PRO A 106 -46.87 33.77 -14.94
C PRO A 106 -45.44 33.60 -14.41
N LYS A 107 -45.27 32.82 -13.34
CA LYS A 107 -43.94 32.36 -12.92
C LYS A 107 -43.49 31.20 -13.82
N PRO A 108 -42.22 31.17 -14.27
CA PRO A 108 -41.70 30.06 -15.05
C PRO A 108 -41.78 28.75 -14.24
N LYS A 109 -42.15 27.65 -14.91
CA LYS A 109 -42.14 26.32 -14.32
C LYS A 109 -40.69 25.82 -14.28
N VAL A 110 -40.16 25.61 -13.09
CA VAL A 110 -38.83 25.03 -12.85
C VAL A 110 -39.03 23.56 -12.46
N THR A 111 -38.26 22.67 -13.07
CA THR A 111 -38.25 21.25 -12.73
C THR A 111 -36.86 20.89 -12.23
N GLU A 112 -36.78 20.47 -10.97
CA GLU A 112 -35.55 20.05 -10.30
C GLU A 112 -35.51 18.53 -10.20
N TYR A 113 -34.31 17.97 -10.41
CA TYR A 113 -34.03 16.53 -10.39
C TYR A 113 -32.97 16.29 -9.32
N SER A 114 -33.22 15.35 -8.41
CA SER A 114 -32.31 14.96 -7.31
C SER A 114 -32.22 13.46 -7.13
#